data_AF-A0A0A0MN90-F1
#
_entry.id   AF-A0A0A0MN90-F1
#
_cell.length_a   1.000
_cell.length_b   1.000
_cell.length_c   1.000
_cell.angle_alpha   90.00
_cell.angle_beta   90.00
_cell.angle_gamma   90.00
#
_symmetry.space_group_name_H-M   'P 1'
#
loop_
_entity.id
_entity.type
_entity.pdbx_description
1 polymer ?
#
loop_
_entity_poly.entity_id
_entity_poly.type
_entity_poly.pdbx_seq_one_letter_code
_entity_poly.pdbx_strand_id
1 'polypeptide(L)'
;NITENRAVLHTALRNRGLEPVLVDGKDVMPDVRAELQHMKEFTNKVISGVWRGCTGKQITDVVNIGIGGSDLGPLMVTETLKPYGKGLHSHFVSNIDGTHMAEVLKSVCYETTLFIIASKTFTTQETITNATSAKAWLLEHAKDDEAVAKHFVALSTNKEKVTAFGIDSANMFGF
;
A
#
# COMPACT_ATOMS: atom_id res chain seq x y z
N ASN A 1 17.26 -19.20 -1.43
CA ASN A 1 17.57 -18.97 0.00
C ASN A 1 17.65 -20.31 0.68
N ILE A 2 18.85 -20.80 1.00
CA ILE A 2 19.06 -22.15 1.53
C ILE A 2 18.57 -22.31 2.97
N THR A 3 18.61 -21.26 3.79
CA THR A 3 18.22 -21.34 5.21
C THR A 3 16.70 -21.34 5.40
N GLU A 4 15.97 -20.71 4.48
CA GLU A 4 14.51 -20.65 4.50
C GLU A 4 13.84 -21.61 3.51
N ASN A 5 14.62 -22.36 2.72
CA ASN A 5 14.13 -23.18 1.62
C ASN A 5 13.16 -22.44 0.67
N ARG A 6 13.59 -21.28 0.16
CA ARG A 6 12.77 -20.39 -0.69
C ARG A 6 13.47 -19.99 -1.99
N ALA A 7 12.70 -19.86 -3.07
CA ALA A 7 13.15 -19.22 -4.31
C ALA A 7 13.45 -17.71 -4.08
N VAL A 8 14.33 -17.13 -4.90
CA VAL A 8 14.69 -15.70 -4.85
C VAL A 8 14.43 -15.09 -6.22
N LEU A 9 13.28 -14.44 -6.41
CA LEU A 9 12.73 -14.13 -7.73
C LEU A 9 12.26 -12.68 -7.92
N HIS A 10 12.93 -11.72 -7.27
CA HIS A 10 12.66 -10.29 -7.51
C HIS A 10 12.88 -9.89 -8.99
N THR A 11 13.67 -10.65 -9.75
CA THR A 11 13.85 -10.46 -11.20
C THR A 11 12.58 -10.77 -12.01
N ALA A 12 11.74 -11.71 -11.56
CA ALA A 12 10.49 -12.04 -12.23
C ALA A 12 9.52 -10.84 -12.23
N LEU A 13 9.51 -10.05 -11.16
CA LEU A 13 8.65 -8.86 -10.99
C LEU A 13 8.90 -7.77 -12.06
N ARG A 14 10.07 -7.80 -12.69
CA ARG A 14 10.47 -6.87 -13.76
C ARG A 14 10.74 -7.55 -15.11
N ASN A 15 10.38 -8.83 -15.23
CA ASN A 15 10.54 -9.57 -16.48
C ASN A 15 9.45 -9.13 -17.48
N ARG A 16 9.89 -8.49 -18.57
CA ARG A 16 9.03 -8.08 -19.70
C ARG A 16 9.00 -9.09 -20.85
N GLY A 17 9.78 -10.17 -20.74
CA GLY A 17 9.81 -11.23 -21.74
C GLY A 17 8.53 -12.09 -21.70
N LEU A 18 8.38 -12.91 -22.75
CA LEU A 18 7.28 -13.88 -22.87
C LEU A 18 7.63 -15.25 -22.24
N GLU A 19 8.91 -15.46 -21.92
CA GLU A 19 9.40 -16.73 -21.36
C GLU A 19 8.86 -16.99 -19.94
N PRO A 20 8.47 -18.23 -19.63
CA PRO A 20 7.98 -18.61 -18.32
C PRO A 20 9.09 -18.56 -17.27
N VAL A 21 8.72 -18.25 -16.03
CA VAL A 21 9.61 -18.33 -14.87
C VAL A 21 9.04 -19.37 -13.91
N LEU A 22 9.68 -20.53 -13.84
CA LEU A 22 9.14 -21.68 -13.12
C LEU A 22 9.62 -21.72 -11.66
N VAL A 23 8.68 -22.00 -10.75
CA VAL A 23 8.92 -22.39 -9.36
C VAL A 23 8.12 -23.66 -9.10
N ASP A 24 8.79 -24.73 -8.68
CA ASP A 24 8.16 -26.03 -8.43
C ASP A 24 7.25 -26.51 -9.60
N GLY A 25 7.70 -26.24 -10.83
CA GLY A 25 6.99 -26.58 -12.06
C GLY A 25 5.85 -25.62 -12.46
N LYS A 26 5.55 -24.59 -11.66
CA LYS A 26 4.52 -23.58 -11.96
C LYS A 26 5.14 -22.29 -12.49
N ASP A 27 4.64 -21.78 -13.62
CA ASP A 27 4.98 -20.43 -14.10
C ASP A 27 4.34 -19.37 -13.20
N VAL A 28 5.16 -18.47 -12.65
CA VAL A 28 4.72 -17.39 -11.76
C VAL A 28 4.37 -16.11 -12.53
N MET A 29 4.75 -16.01 -13.80
CA MET A 29 4.58 -14.78 -14.58
C MET A 29 3.11 -14.37 -14.81
N PRO A 30 2.12 -15.27 -14.94
CA PRO A 30 0.71 -14.89 -14.99
C PRO A 30 0.26 -14.12 -13.74
N ASP A 31 0.64 -14.59 -12.55
CA ASP A 31 0.29 -13.98 -11.27
C ASP A 31 0.92 -12.57 -11.16
N VAL A 32 2.20 -12.43 -11.53
CA VAL A 32 2.91 -11.13 -11.57
C VAL A 32 2.21 -10.14 -12.51
N ARG A 33 1.85 -10.58 -13.72
CA ARG A 33 1.20 -9.71 -14.72
C ARG A 33 -0.21 -9.30 -14.29
N ALA A 34 -0.96 -10.20 -13.67
CA ALA A 34 -2.27 -9.90 -13.11
C ALA A 34 -2.17 -8.81 -12.04
N GLU A 35 -1.22 -8.90 -11.12
CA GLU A 35 -1.03 -7.89 -10.09
C GLU A 35 -0.57 -6.54 -10.67
N LEU A 36 0.34 -6.53 -11.64
CA LEU A 36 0.74 -5.29 -12.32
C LEU A 36 -0.43 -4.61 -13.05
N GLN A 37 -1.35 -5.41 -13.63
CA GLN A 37 -2.56 -4.89 -14.25
C GLN A 37 -3.53 -4.34 -13.21
N HIS A 38 -3.70 -5.03 -12.08
CA HIS A 38 -4.51 -4.58 -10.95
C HIS A 38 -4.00 -3.24 -10.39
N MET A 39 -2.69 -3.14 -10.14
CA MET A 39 -2.04 -1.89 -9.73
C MET A 39 -2.29 -0.75 -10.74
N LYS A 40 -2.18 -1.03 -12.04
CA LYS A 40 -2.43 -0.04 -13.10
C LYS A 40 -3.87 0.47 -13.08
N GLU A 41 -4.85 -0.42 -12.92
CA GLU A 41 -6.26 -0.04 -12.84
C GLU A 41 -6.55 0.82 -11.62
N PHE A 42 -6.05 0.41 -10.45
CA PHE A 42 -6.22 1.15 -9.21
C PHE A 42 -5.57 2.53 -9.26
N THR A 43 -4.28 2.60 -9.62
CA THR A 43 -3.54 3.87 -9.68
C THR A 43 -4.15 4.84 -10.69
N ASN A 44 -4.65 4.36 -11.83
CA ASN A 44 -5.39 5.20 -12.78
C ASN A 44 -6.66 5.79 -12.16
N LYS A 45 -7.42 5.03 -11.36
CA LYS A 45 -8.61 5.57 -10.66
C LYS A 45 -8.22 6.68 -9.66
N VAL A 46 -7.14 6.50 -8.92
CA VAL A 46 -6.65 7.51 -7.97
C VAL A 46 -6.18 8.77 -8.69
N ILE A 47 -5.30 8.64 -9.68
CA ILE A 47 -4.69 9.77 -10.40
C ILE A 47 -5.73 10.55 -11.22
N SER A 48 -6.70 9.86 -11.85
CA SER A 48 -7.79 10.52 -12.59
C SER A 48 -8.85 11.15 -11.68
N GLY A 49 -8.78 10.90 -10.38
CA GLY A 49 -9.78 11.32 -9.39
C GLY A 49 -11.08 10.52 -9.43
N VAL A 50 -11.19 9.44 -10.21
CA VAL A 50 -12.36 8.54 -10.13
C VAL A 50 -12.48 7.95 -8.71
N TRP A 51 -11.35 7.64 -8.07
CA TRP A 51 -11.33 7.28 -6.66
C TRP A 51 -11.56 8.52 -5.80
N ARG A 52 -12.54 8.45 -4.91
CA ARG A 52 -12.93 9.55 -4.01
C ARG A 52 -12.86 9.10 -2.56
N GLY A 53 -12.51 10.03 -1.67
CA GLY A 53 -12.62 9.83 -0.22
C GLY A 53 -14.07 9.72 0.24
N CYS A 54 -14.27 9.53 1.54
CA CYS A 54 -15.57 9.32 2.17
C CYS A 54 -16.55 10.48 1.92
N THR A 55 -16.05 11.70 1.75
CA THR A 55 -16.85 12.90 1.45
C THR A 55 -17.00 13.20 -0.04
N GLY A 56 -16.49 12.32 -0.92
CA GLY A 56 -16.56 12.51 -2.37
C GLY A 56 -15.45 13.38 -2.96
N LYS A 57 -14.50 13.87 -2.13
CA LYS A 57 -13.34 14.65 -2.59
C LYS A 57 -12.29 13.76 -3.26
N GLN A 58 -11.51 14.36 -4.16
CA GLN A 58 -10.36 13.69 -4.79
C GLN A 58 -9.25 13.44 -3.77
N ILE A 59 -8.55 12.31 -3.91
CA ILE A 59 -7.33 12.05 -3.14
C ILE A 59 -6.22 13.00 -3.58
N THR A 60 -5.60 13.66 -2.61
CA THR A 60 -4.45 14.57 -2.78
C THR A 60 -3.19 14.02 -2.12
N ASP A 61 -3.36 13.22 -1.06
CA ASP A 61 -2.27 12.75 -0.21
C ASP A 61 -2.28 11.22 -0.16
N VAL A 62 -1.08 10.63 -0.18
CA VAL A 62 -0.87 9.20 -0.01
C VAL A 62 0.13 8.98 1.12
N VAL A 63 -0.26 8.21 2.13
CA VAL A 63 0.59 7.89 3.28
C VAL A 63 0.95 6.40 3.24
N ASN A 64 2.22 6.09 2.95
CA ASN A 64 2.74 4.74 3.04
C ASN A 64 3.09 4.40 4.49
N ILE A 65 2.52 3.33 5.02
CA ILE A 65 2.79 2.82 6.37
C ILE A 65 3.49 1.47 6.22
N GLY A 66 4.77 1.42 6.54
CA GLY A 66 5.59 0.23 6.37
C GLY A 66 6.98 0.46 6.95
N ILE A 67 7.72 -0.59 7.28
CA ILE A 67 9.08 -0.47 7.83
C ILE A 67 10.08 -1.28 6.99
N GLY A 68 11.34 -0.82 6.96
CA GLY A 68 12.43 -1.51 6.28
C GLY A 68 12.20 -1.61 4.77
N GLY A 69 12.13 -2.84 4.25
CA GLY A 69 11.89 -3.09 2.82
C GLY A 69 10.55 -2.56 2.30
N SER A 70 9.55 -2.43 3.18
CA SER A 70 8.24 -1.85 2.86
C SER A 70 8.23 -0.31 2.81
N ASP A 71 9.36 0.35 3.05
CA ASP A 71 9.47 1.80 3.18
C ASP A 71 10.61 2.39 2.35
N LEU A 72 11.83 1.88 2.54
CA LEU A 72 13.04 2.46 1.95
C LEU A 72 13.02 2.50 0.42
N GLY A 73 12.55 1.44 -0.22
CA GLY A 73 12.42 1.35 -1.68
C GLY A 73 11.41 2.36 -2.22
N PRO A 74 10.14 2.33 -1.75
CA PRO A 74 9.15 3.34 -2.08
C PRO A 74 9.65 4.78 -1.90
N LEU A 75 10.18 5.13 -0.72
CA LEU A 75 10.68 6.47 -0.42
C LEU A 75 11.77 6.93 -1.40
N MET A 76 12.76 6.06 -1.64
CA MET A 76 13.88 6.38 -2.54
C MET A 76 13.39 6.67 -3.96
N VAL A 77 12.50 5.83 -4.51
CA VAL A 77 12.01 5.98 -5.88
C VAL A 77 11.11 7.21 -6.02
N THR A 78 10.23 7.49 -5.04
CA THR A 78 9.35 8.67 -5.09
C THR A 78 10.13 9.98 -5.01
N GLU A 79 11.18 10.04 -4.17
CA GLU A 79 12.02 11.24 -4.11
C GLU A 79 12.86 11.40 -5.39
N THR A 80 13.43 10.31 -5.91
CA THR A 80 14.25 10.36 -7.13
C THR A 80 13.44 10.75 -8.36
N LEU A 81 12.19 10.29 -8.47
CA LEU A 81 11.32 10.52 -9.63
C LEU A 81 10.29 11.65 -9.42
N LYS A 82 10.45 12.47 -8.37
CA LYS A 82 9.56 13.57 -8.04
C LYS A 82 9.21 14.50 -9.20
N PRO A 83 10.12 14.86 -10.14
CA PRO A 83 9.78 15.67 -11.32
C PRO A 83 8.73 15.05 -12.26
N TYR A 84 8.51 13.74 -12.18
CA TYR A 84 7.54 13.01 -13.01
C TYR A 84 6.20 12.79 -12.30
N GLY A 85 6.06 13.25 -11.06
CA GLY A 85 4.85 13.11 -10.25
C GLY A 85 3.61 13.75 -10.88
N LYS A 86 2.43 13.20 -10.55
CA LYS A 86 1.13 13.63 -11.10
C LYS A 86 0.27 14.40 -10.09
N GLY A 87 0.92 15.15 -9.18
CA GLY A 87 0.24 16.04 -8.23
C GLY A 87 -0.26 15.40 -6.93
N LEU A 88 0.00 14.11 -6.69
CA LEU A 88 -0.21 13.49 -5.38
C LEU A 88 0.98 13.78 -4.45
N HIS A 89 0.70 14.12 -3.20
CA HIS A 89 1.69 14.29 -2.15
C HIS A 89 1.93 12.94 -1.46
N SER A 90 3.18 12.48 -1.43
CA SER A 90 3.54 11.20 -0.81
C SER A 90 4.22 11.43 0.55
N HIS A 91 3.74 10.69 1.55
CA HIS A 91 4.25 10.69 2.92
C HIS A 91 4.61 9.26 3.33
N PHE A 92 5.58 9.10 4.22
CA PHE A 92 6.12 7.80 4.62
C PHE A 92 6.16 7.71 6.14
N VAL A 93 5.55 6.67 6.72
CA VAL A 93 5.52 6.42 8.15
C VAL A 93 6.04 5.02 8.44
N SER A 94 7.23 4.95 9.03
CA SER A 94 7.93 3.69 9.29
C SER A 94 8.28 3.46 10.75
N ASN A 95 8.77 4.49 11.44
CA ASN A 95 9.08 4.41 12.86
C ASN A 95 7.82 4.14 13.72
N ILE A 96 7.95 3.34 14.78
CA ILE A 96 6.89 3.06 15.76
C ILE A 96 6.68 4.20 16.75
N ASP A 97 7.64 5.11 16.87
CA ASP A 97 7.46 6.36 17.63
C ASP A 97 6.22 7.11 17.11
N GLY A 98 5.24 7.31 17.99
CA GLY A 98 3.97 7.95 17.66
C GLY A 98 4.11 9.36 17.10
N THR A 99 5.23 10.03 17.35
CA THR A 99 5.56 11.33 16.75
C THR A 99 5.52 11.27 15.22
N HIS A 100 6.01 10.18 14.63
CA HIS A 100 6.10 10.06 13.18
C HIS A 100 4.72 10.09 12.51
N MET A 101 3.79 9.28 13.02
CA MET A 101 2.41 9.30 12.55
C MET A 101 1.73 10.64 12.88
N ALA A 102 1.91 11.16 14.10
CA ALA A 102 1.27 12.40 14.52
C ALA A 102 1.66 13.61 13.65
N GLU A 103 2.94 13.74 13.28
CA GLU A 103 3.39 14.84 12.42
C GLU A 103 2.84 14.74 10.98
N VAL A 104 2.73 13.52 10.43
CA VAL A 104 2.09 13.31 9.13
C VAL A 104 0.59 13.61 9.20
N LEU A 105 -0.11 13.17 10.25
CA LEU A 105 -1.55 13.43 10.39
C LEU A 105 -1.88 14.92 10.57
N LYS A 106 -0.95 15.75 11.04
CA LYS A 106 -1.11 17.22 11.09
C LYS A 106 -1.01 17.88 9.71
N SER A 107 -0.37 17.24 8.74
CA SER A 107 -0.12 17.81 7.41
C SER A 107 -1.11 17.36 6.34
N VAL A 108 -1.98 16.40 6.64
CA VAL A 108 -2.93 15.80 5.69
C VAL A 108 -4.39 15.99 6.10
N CYS A 109 -5.32 15.77 5.17
CA CYS A 109 -6.77 15.92 5.39
C CYS A 109 -7.49 14.56 5.31
N TYR A 110 -8.32 14.25 6.30
CA TYR A 110 -9.02 12.96 6.37
C TYR A 110 -9.90 12.69 5.14
N GLU A 111 -10.43 13.74 4.51
CA GLU A 111 -11.29 13.64 3.32
C GLU A 111 -10.54 13.28 2.04
N THR A 112 -9.22 13.53 1.98
CA THR A 112 -8.42 13.45 0.74
C THR A 112 -7.14 12.61 0.87
N THR A 113 -7.00 11.86 1.96
CA THR A 113 -5.80 11.03 2.23
C THR A 113 -6.06 9.56 1.98
N LEU A 114 -5.21 8.90 1.19
CA LEU A 114 -5.20 7.45 1.02
C LEU A 114 -4.04 6.83 1.80
N PHE A 115 -4.33 5.91 2.70
CA PHE A 115 -3.34 5.16 3.47
C PHE A 115 -3.03 3.82 2.77
N ILE A 116 -1.74 3.53 2.59
CA ILE A 116 -1.23 2.26 2.08
C ILE A 116 -0.55 1.51 3.22
N ILE A 117 -1.10 0.36 3.62
CA ILE A 117 -0.46 -0.49 4.63
C ILE A 117 0.43 -1.53 3.92
N ALA A 118 1.74 -1.35 4.03
CA ALA A 118 2.74 -2.20 3.40
C ALA A 118 3.37 -3.17 4.41
N SER A 119 2.82 -4.38 4.52
CA SER A 119 3.35 -5.44 5.39
C SER A 119 3.06 -6.82 4.83
N LYS A 120 4.12 -7.58 4.52
CA LYS A 120 4.02 -8.94 4.00
C LYS A 120 3.13 -9.82 4.88
N THR A 121 3.42 -9.88 6.18
CA THR A 121 2.68 -10.72 7.13
C THR A 121 1.39 -10.06 7.63
N PHE A 122 1.29 -8.73 7.50
CA PHE A 122 0.26 -7.91 8.14
C PHE A 122 0.25 -8.06 9.67
N THR A 123 1.42 -8.30 10.25
CA THR A 123 1.62 -8.48 11.70
C THR A 123 2.78 -7.69 12.27
N THR A 124 3.55 -7.01 11.42
CA THR A 124 4.70 -6.21 11.85
C THR A 124 4.24 -5.17 12.85
N GLN A 125 4.83 -5.18 14.06
CA GLN A 125 4.32 -4.41 15.19
C GLN A 125 4.28 -2.91 14.88
N GLU A 126 5.36 -2.38 14.32
CA GLU A 126 5.51 -0.98 13.94
C GLU A 126 4.44 -0.58 12.92
N THR A 127 4.27 -1.39 11.87
CA THR A 127 3.30 -1.13 10.79
C THR A 127 1.86 -1.20 11.27
N ILE A 128 1.49 -2.23 12.06
CA ILE A 128 0.11 -2.40 12.53
C ILE A 128 -0.25 -1.39 13.62
N THR A 129 0.71 -1.01 14.47
CA THR A 129 0.51 0.08 15.44
C THR A 129 0.18 1.38 14.71
N ASN A 130 1.02 1.77 13.75
CA ASN A 130 0.80 2.96 12.95
C ASN A 130 -0.50 2.91 12.13
N ALA A 131 -0.79 1.78 11.49
CA ALA A 131 -2.03 1.60 10.73
C ALA A 131 -3.27 1.74 11.61
N THR A 132 -3.23 1.19 12.83
CA THR A 132 -4.33 1.32 13.80
C THR A 132 -4.50 2.77 14.25
N SER A 133 -3.40 3.50 14.49
CA SER A 133 -3.44 4.93 14.79
C SER A 133 -4.05 5.76 13.66
N ALA A 134 -3.65 5.50 12.41
CA ALA A 134 -4.24 6.18 11.24
C ALA A 134 -5.73 5.86 11.08
N LYS A 135 -6.13 4.60 11.31
CA LYS A 135 -7.55 4.19 11.25
C LYS A 135 -8.37 4.89 12.34
N ALA A 136 -7.88 4.91 13.58
CA ALA A 136 -8.54 5.60 14.69
C ALA A 136 -8.71 7.10 14.38
N TRP A 137 -7.66 7.75 13.88
CA TRP A 137 -7.71 9.15 13.46
C TRP A 137 -8.75 9.38 12.35
N LEU A 138 -8.80 8.53 11.32
CA LEU A 138 -9.79 8.65 10.26
C LEU A 138 -11.22 8.56 10.82
N LEU A 139 -11.48 7.55 11.65
CA LEU A 139 -12.82 7.29 12.20
C LEU A 139 -13.29 8.40 13.15
N GLU A 140 -12.38 8.99 13.93
CA GLU A 140 -12.68 10.12 14.80
C GLU A 140 -13.19 11.34 13.99
N HIS A 141 -12.62 11.58 12.81
CA HIS A 141 -12.99 12.71 11.96
C HIS A 141 -14.19 12.40 11.06
N ALA A 142 -14.18 11.25 10.39
CA ALA A 142 -15.20 10.85 9.44
C ALA A 142 -16.53 10.47 10.12
N LYS A 143 -16.46 9.95 11.35
CA LYS A 143 -17.62 9.43 12.12
C LYS A 143 -18.44 8.39 11.34
N ASP A 144 -17.76 7.63 10.48
CA ASP A 144 -18.34 6.63 9.59
C ASP A 144 -17.32 5.50 9.37
N ASP A 145 -17.70 4.28 9.74
CA ASP A 145 -16.87 3.09 9.59
C ASP A 145 -16.65 2.70 8.12
N GLU A 146 -17.56 3.08 7.22
CA GLU A 146 -17.41 2.84 5.78
C GLU A 146 -16.26 3.65 5.16
N ALA A 147 -15.77 4.67 5.86
CA ALA A 147 -14.62 5.46 5.43
C ALA A 147 -13.36 4.59 5.25
N VAL A 148 -13.20 3.52 6.03
CA VAL A 148 -12.01 2.65 5.96
C VAL A 148 -11.84 2.07 4.55
N ALA A 149 -12.91 1.57 3.94
CA ALA A 149 -12.87 0.95 2.62
C ALA A 149 -12.47 1.94 1.49
N LYS A 150 -12.66 3.25 1.70
CA LYS A 150 -12.31 4.31 0.74
C LYS A 150 -10.92 4.91 0.97
N HIS A 151 -10.38 4.76 2.17
CA HIS A 151 -9.16 5.43 2.59
C HIS A 151 -8.00 4.48 2.91
N PHE A 152 -8.21 3.16 2.88
CA PHE A 152 -7.15 2.18 3.13
C PHE A 152 -7.05 1.14 2.01
N VAL A 153 -5.80 0.86 1.63
CA VAL A 153 -5.40 -0.26 0.78
C VAL A 153 -4.25 -1.02 1.43
N ALA A 154 -4.02 -2.26 1.04
CA ALA A 154 -2.99 -3.12 1.63
C ALA A 154 -2.06 -3.73 0.58
N LEU A 155 -0.76 -3.74 0.86
CA LEU A 155 0.24 -4.56 0.15
C LEU A 155 0.62 -5.71 1.10
N SER A 156 0.13 -6.92 0.83
CA SER A 156 0.29 -8.05 1.76
C SER A 156 0.08 -9.41 1.11
N THR A 157 0.48 -10.48 1.79
CA THR A 157 0.07 -11.87 1.47
C THR A 157 -1.06 -12.37 2.37
N ASN A 158 -1.45 -11.61 3.40
CA ASN A 158 -2.35 -12.07 4.44
C ASN A 158 -3.78 -11.53 4.29
N LYS A 159 -4.55 -12.16 3.40
CA LYS A 159 -5.93 -11.73 3.08
C LYS A 159 -6.84 -11.67 4.31
N GLU A 160 -6.75 -12.66 5.20
CA GLU A 160 -7.56 -12.73 6.40
C GLU A 160 -7.37 -11.49 7.28
N LYS A 161 -6.12 -11.12 7.58
CA LYS A 161 -5.83 -9.95 8.43
C LYS A 161 -6.16 -8.63 7.75
N VAL A 162 -5.98 -8.53 6.44
CA VAL A 162 -6.39 -7.34 5.67
C VAL A 162 -7.90 -7.14 5.75
N THR A 163 -8.68 -8.20 5.53
CA THR A 163 -10.15 -8.13 5.62
C THR A 163 -10.63 -7.87 7.05
N ALA A 164 -9.98 -8.47 8.06
CA ALA A 164 -10.29 -8.21 9.46
C ALA A 164 -9.98 -6.77 9.89
N PHE A 165 -9.02 -6.10 9.23
CA PHE A 165 -8.75 -4.68 9.42
C PHE A 165 -9.87 -3.78 8.83
N GLY A 166 -10.71 -4.31 7.95
CA GLY A 166 -11.80 -3.58 7.28
C GLY A 166 -11.46 -3.09 5.88
N ILE A 167 -10.36 -3.58 5.27
CA ILE A 167 -10.01 -3.28 3.88
C ILE A 167 -10.70 -4.27 2.97
N ASP A 168 -11.35 -3.78 1.92
CA ASP A 168 -11.91 -4.63 0.86
C ASP A 168 -10.80 -5.48 0.25
N SER A 169 -11.04 -6.77 0.04
CA SER A 169 -10.06 -7.64 -0.64
C SER A 169 -9.71 -7.19 -2.06
N ALA A 170 -10.58 -6.43 -2.74
CA ALA A 170 -10.27 -5.80 -4.02
C ALA A 170 -9.25 -4.65 -3.89
N ASN A 171 -9.02 -4.15 -2.69
CA ASN A 171 -8.04 -3.12 -2.34
C ASN A 171 -6.77 -3.71 -1.72
N MET A 172 -6.58 -5.03 -1.85
CA MET A 172 -5.38 -5.75 -1.47
C MET A 172 -4.56 -6.09 -2.71
N PHE A 173 -3.26 -5.81 -2.65
CA PHE A 173 -2.30 -6.12 -3.70
C PHE A 173 -1.32 -7.18 -3.19
N GLY A 174 -1.28 -8.33 -3.87
CA GLY A 174 -0.49 -9.50 -3.48
C GLY A 174 0.96 -9.42 -3.95
N PHE A 175 1.89 -10.10 -3.25
CA PHE A 175 3.29 -10.25 -3.69
C PHE A 175 4.02 -11.43 -3.03
#